data_AF-A0A7X8H778-F1
#
_entry.id   AF-A0A7X8H778-F1
#
_cell.length_a   1.000
_cell.length_b   1.000
_cell.length_c   1.000
_cell.angle_alpha   90.00
_cell.angle_beta   90.00
_cell.angle_gamma   90.00
#
_symmetry.space_group_name_H-M   'P 1'
#
loop_
_entity.id
_entity.type
_entity.pdbx_description
1 polymer ?
#
loop_
_entity_poly.entity_id
_entity_poly.type
_entity_poly.pdbx_seq_one_letter_code
_entity_poly.pdbx_strand_id
1 'polypeptide(L)'
;MRKEEFLNELKSKLVGLPKEDIDYRLSFYEEMIDDRLDEGISEEQAVAEIGSEDDIVTEIAKETPLATLVKEKVKPKRTLKDWEIILIIVGFPLWFPVALFASFIVLLAYFLIWIFVIVAYSVEFSLIASSIAGSISFLGGLFSGEFLLTNLGAAMLSGGLAIFLFFGCYFITKATLKLSNKILTSIKAAFIKKGSK
;
A
#
# COMPACT_ATOMS: atom_id res chain seq x y z
N MET A 1 -21.89 6.15 23.78
CA MET A 1 -21.72 4.85 24.48
C MET A 1 -21.03 5.13 25.80
N ARG A 2 -21.06 4.19 26.75
CA ARG A 2 -20.32 4.36 28.02
C ARG A 2 -18.83 4.03 27.86
N LYS A 3 -17.98 4.58 28.72
CA LYS A 3 -16.51 4.35 28.71
C LYS A 3 -16.14 2.86 28.61
N GLU A 4 -16.76 2.02 29.44
CA GLU A 4 -16.49 0.58 29.47
C GLU A 4 -16.91 -0.14 28.17
N GLU A 5 -18.00 0.30 27.53
CA GLU A 5 -18.45 -0.26 26.26
C GLU A 5 -17.47 0.10 25.14
N PHE A 6 -17.00 1.35 25.11
CA PHE A 6 -16.00 1.83 24.16
C PHE A 6 -14.69 1.05 24.26
N LEU A 7 -14.12 0.94 25.46
CA LEU A 7 -12.85 0.24 25.67
C LEU A 7 -12.95 -1.26 25.36
N ASN A 8 -14.07 -1.91 25.69
CA ASN A 8 -14.30 -3.31 25.33
C ASN A 8 -14.42 -3.51 23.82
N GLU A 9 -15.14 -2.63 23.13
CA GLU A 9 -15.28 -2.69 21.67
C GLU A 9 -13.95 -2.42 20.97
N LEU A 10 -13.19 -1.42 21.42
CA LEU A 10 -11.84 -1.10 20.95
C LEU A 10 -10.88 -2.28 21.17
N LYS A 11 -10.88 -2.89 22.35
CA LYS A 11 -10.09 -4.10 22.65
C LYS A 11 -10.43 -5.26 21.71
N SER A 12 -11.72 -5.46 21.42
CA SER A 12 -12.18 -6.52 20.51
C SER A 12 -11.72 -6.30 19.07
N LYS A 13 -11.61 -5.03 18.64
CA LYS A 13 -11.15 -4.65 17.29
C LYS A 13 -9.61 -4.66 17.17
N LEU A 14 -8.87 -4.53 18.28
CA LEU A 14 -7.40 -4.48 18.31
C LEU A 14 -6.67 -5.83 18.54
N VAL A 15 -7.39 -6.96 18.60
CA VAL A 15 -6.85 -8.32 18.89
C VAL A 15 -5.69 -8.77 17.96
N GLY A 16 -5.47 -8.11 16.83
CA GLY A 16 -4.36 -8.38 15.91
C GLY A 16 -2.98 -7.84 16.33
N LEU A 17 -2.89 -7.10 17.44
CA LEU A 17 -1.68 -6.47 17.95
C LEU A 17 -1.05 -7.26 19.12
N PRO A 18 0.23 -7.04 19.44
CA PRO A 18 0.83 -7.55 20.68
C PRO A 18 0.03 -7.09 21.89
N LYS A 19 -0.15 -7.97 22.89
CA LYS A 19 -0.92 -7.66 24.10
C LYS A 19 -0.43 -6.38 24.80
N GLU A 20 0.89 -6.21 24.87
CA GLU A 20 1.53 -5.02 25.43
C GLU A 20 1.11 -3.73 24.71
N ASP A 21 1.02 -3.76 23.38
CA ASP A 21 0.58 -2.62 22.57
C ASP A 21 -0.93 -2.35 22.70
N ILE A 22 -1.74 -3.41 22.89
CA ILE A 22 -3.19 -3.28 23.13
C ILE A 22 -3.42 -2.61 24.47
N ASP A 23 -2.76 -3.10 25.53
CA ASP A 23 -2.95 -2.60 26.88
C ASP A 23 -2.47 -1.13 26.99
N TYR A 24 -1.33 -0.79 26.36
CA TYR A 24 -0.85 0.60 26.28
C TYR A 24 -1.83 1.54 25.58
N ARG A 25 -2.44 1.09 24.47
CA ARG A 25 -3.40 1.92 23.73
C ARG A 25 -4.72 2.08 24.48
N LEU A 26 -5.19 1.03 25.15
CA LEU A 26 -6.38 1.11 25.98
C LEU A 26 -6.16 2.07 27.15
N SER A 27 -4.99 2.03 27.82
CA SER A 27 -4.68 2.97 28.90
C SER A 27 -4.57 4.41 28.40
N PHE A 28 -4.02 4.63 27.20
CA PHE A 28 -3.93 5.96 26.61
C PHE A 28 -5.31 6.58 26.33
N TYR A 29 -6.22 5.82 25.73
CA TYR A 29 -7.58 6.30 25.49
C TYR A 29 -8.41 6.41 26.78
N GLU A 30 -8.15 5.54 27.75
CA GLU A 30 -8.73 5.64 29.09
C GLU A 30 -8.33 6.96 29.78
N GLU A 31 -7.04 7.31 29.78
CA GLU A 31 -6.52 8.58 30.32
C GLU A 31 -7.14 9.79 29.58
N MET A 32 -7.25 9.73 28.25
CA MET A 32 -7.87 10.79 27.45
C MET A 32 -9.37 10.99 27.71
N ILE A 33 -10.09 9.93 28.08
CA ILE A 33 -11.50 9.99 28.50
C ILE A 33 -11.59 10.57 29.90
N ASP A 34 -10.72 10.12 30.81
CA ASP A 34 -10.71 10.55 32.20
C ASP A 34 -10.36 12.04 32.34
N ASP A 35 -9.39 12.55 31.58
CA ASP A 35 -9.05 13.98 31.54
C ASP A 35 -10.27 14.85 31.18
N ARG A 36 -11.11 14.39 30.23
CA ARG A 36 -12.33 15.11 29.82
C ARG A 36 -13.44 15.01 30.86
N LEU A 37 -13.53 13.88 31.54
CA LEU A 37 -14.48 13.70 32.64
C LEU A 37 -14.12 14.64 33.80
N ASP A 38 -12.83 14.82 34.08
CA ASP A 38 -12.32 15.76 35.09
C ASP A 38 -12.58 17.24 34.72
N GLU A 39 -12.65 17.56 33.42
CA GLU A 39 -13.10 18.86 32.90
C GLU A 39 -14.62 19.09 33.01
N GLY A 40 -15.38 18.08 33.47
CA GLY A 40 -16.82 18.16 33.70
C GLY A 40 -17.68 17.82 32.47
N ILE A 41 -17.09 17.21 31.45
CA ILE A 41 -17.81 16.71 30.26
C ILE A 41 -18.45 15.36 30.60
N SER A 42 -19.67 15.09 30.12
CA SER A 42 -20.32 13.79 30.37
C SER A 42 -19.63 12.67 29.60
N GLU A 43 -19.63 11.44 30.14
CA GLU A 43 -18.95 10.29 29.52
C GLU A 43 -19.32 10.08 28.05
N GLU A 44 -20.60 10.24 27.69
CA GLU A 44 -21.07 10.05 26.32
C GLU A 44 -20.52 11.11 25.36
N GLN A 45 -20.31 12.33 25.85
CA GLN A 45 -19.73 13.42 25.07
C GLN A 45 -18.22 13.26 24.95
N ALA A 46 -17.54 12.84 26.04
CA ALA A 46 -16.11 12.55 26.02
C ALA A 46 -15.77 11.46 24.99
N VAL A 47 -16.54 10.37 24.95
CA VAL A 47 -16.36 9.31 23.94
C VAL A 47 -16.68 9.81 22.53
N ALA A 48 -17.69 10.67 22.37
CA ALA A 48 -18.04 11.23 21.06
C ALA A 48 -16.95 12.16 20.48
N GLU A 49 -16.24 12.91 21.33
CA GLU A 49 -15.15 13.79 20.91
C GLU A 49 -13.88 13.06 20.51
N ILE A 50 -13.63 11.88 21.07
CA ILE A 50 -12.43 11.07 20.79
C ILE A 50 -12.51 10.43 19.40
N GLY A 51 -13.71 10.19 18.90
CA GLY A 51 -13.96 9.61 17.58
C GLY A 51 -14.47 8.17 17.63
N SER A 52 -14.83 7.63 16.47
CA SER A 52 -15.38 6.26 16.39
C SER A 52 -14.28 5.21 16.59
N GLU A 53 -14.60 4.06 17.22
CA GLU A 53 -13.57 3.02 17.40
C GLU A 53 -13.04 2.52 16.04
N ASP A 54 -13.86 2.56 14.98
CA ASP A 54 -13.46 2.14 13.63
C ASP A 54 -12.41 3.08 13.02
N ASP A 55 -12.52 4.39 13.25
CA ASP A 55 -11.53 5.37 12.80
C ASP A 55 -10.21 5.20 13.56
N ILE A 56 -10.31 5.03 14.88
CA ILE A 56 -9.17 4.80 15.78
C ILE A 56 -8.43 3.52 15.40
N VAL A 57 -9.14 2.42 15.18
CA VAL A 57 -8.55 1.14 14.75
C VAL A 57 -7.89 1.29 13.38
N THR A 58 -8.50 2.06 12.47
CA THR A 58 -7.93 2.31 11.13
C THR A 58 -6.65 3.15 11.21
N GLU A 59 -6.60 4.14 12.08
CA GLU A 59 -5.43 4.97 12.33
C GLU A 59 -4.30 4.15 12.97
N ILE A 60 -4.59 3.43 14.04
CA ILE A 60 -3.67 2.49 14.70
C ILE A 60 -3.11 1.47 13.70
N ALA A 61 -3.94 0.94 12.80
CA ALA A 61 -3.52 -0.01 11.77
C ALA A 61 -2.60 0.62 10.70
N LYS A 62 -2.75 1.92 10.44
CA LYS A 62 -1.86 2.65 9.53
C LYS A 62 -0.48 2.84 10.17
N GLU A 63 -0.45 3.26 11.43
CA GLU A 63 0.77 3.55 12.18
C GLU A 63 1.55 2.29 12.59
N THR A 64 0.86 1.19 12.87
CA THR A 64 1.53 -0.04 13.29
C THR A 64 2.40 -0.62 12.16
N PRO A 65 3.70 -0.85 12.40
CA PRO A 65 4.58 -1.51 11.44
C PRO A 65 4.09 -2.92 11.12
N LEU A 66 4.12 -3.28 9.84
CA LEU A 66 3.79 -4.63 9.37
C LEU A 66 4.63 -5.71 10.06
N ALA A 67 5.89 -5.40 10.39
CA ALA A 67 6.79 -6.32 11.07
C ALA A 67 6.24 -6.76 12.44
N THR A 68 5.58 -5.86 13.18
CA THR A 68 5.00 -6.15 14.50
C THR A 68 3.79 -7.08 14.37
N LEU A 69 2.91 -6.83 13.41
CA LEU A 69 1.75 -7.67 13.12
C LEU A 69 2.15 -9.08 12.65
N VAL A 70 3.21 -9.17 11.84
CA VAL A 70 3.74 -10.46 11.38
C VAL A 70 4.35 -11.24 12.53
N LYS A 71 5.14 -10.60 13.39
CA LYS A 71 5.76 -11.25 14.57
C LYS A 71 4.70 -11.86 15.48
N GLU A 72 3.64 -11.11 15.80
CA GLU A 72 2.58 -11.63 16.67
C GLU A 72 1.84 -12.80 16.01
N LYS A 73 1.57 -12.73 14.70
CA LYS A 73 0.86 -13.80 14.00
C LYS A 73 1.67 -15.08 13.80
N VAL A 74 2.99 -14.96 13.69
CA VAL A 74 3.91 -16.11 13.55
C VAL A 74 4.21 -16.75 14.91
N LYS A 75 3.94 -16.05 16.02
CA LYS A 75 4.11 -16.58 17.37
C LYS A 75 3.22 -17.80 17.56
N PRO A 76 3.78 -18.97 17.91
CA PRO A 76 2.99 -20.18 18.03
C PRO A 76 2.02 -20.06 19.22
N LYS A 77 0.72 -20.21 18.94
CA LYS A 77 -0.35 -20.13 19.96
C LYS A 77 -0.28 -21.24 21.02
N ARG A 78 0.49 -22.31 20.75
CA ARG A 78 0.74 -23.44 21.64
C ARG A 78 2.20 -23.86 21.57
N THR A 79 2.69 -24.48 22.62
CA THR A 79 3.99 -25.17 22.58
C THR A 79 3.89 -26.34 21.59
N LEU A 80 4.80 -26.36 20.61
CA LEU A 80 4.89 -27.46 19.65
C LEU A 80 5.57 -28.64 20.34
N LYS A 81 5.06 -29.85 20.11
CA LYS A 81 5.72 -31.07 20.61
C LYS A 81 6.91 -31.41 19.73
N ASP A 82 7.95 -32.03 20.28
CA ASP A 82 9.19 -32.36 19.57
C ASP A 82 8.96 -33.13 18.25
N TRP A 83 7.99 -34.05 18.23
CA TRP A 83 7.67 -34.81 17.02
C TRP A 83 7.05 -33.95 15.90
N GLU A 84 6.26 -32.91 16.23
CA GLU A 84 5.69 -31.98 15.24
C GLU A 84 6.80 -31.16 14.61
N ILE A 85 7.80 -30.76 15.40
CA ILE A 85 8.97 -30.02 14.91
C ILE A 85 9.77 -30.88 13.93
N ILE A 86 10.01 -32.15 14.27
CA ILE A 86 10.68 -33.10 13.37
C ILE A 86 9.91 -33.25 12.06
N LEU A 87 8.57 -33.36 12.11
CA LEU A 87 7.73 -33.50 10.93
C LEU A 87 7.75 -32.24 10.06
N ILE A 88 7.80 -31.05 10.66
CA ILE A 88 7.97 -29.77 9.94
C ILE A 88 9.32 -29.73 9.24
N ILE A 89 10.41 -30.17 9.89
CA ILE A 89 11.76 -30.18 9.30
C ILE A 89 11.82 -31.15 8.12
N VAL A 90 11.25 -32.36 8.25
CA VAL A 90 11.22 -33.36 7.18
C VAL A 90 10.27 -32.94 6.05
N GLY A 91 9.18 -32.26 6.38
CA GLY A 91 8.22 -31.72 5.41
C GLY A 91 8.71 -30.44 4.72
N PHE A 92 9.63 -29.69 5.33
CA PHE A 92 10.13 -28.41 4.83
C PHE A 92 10.65 -28.49 3.39
N PRO A 93 11.49 -29.48 3.01
CA PRO A 93 11.91 -29.67 1.62
C PRO A 93 10.78 -29.78 0.60
N LEU A 94 9.57 -30.20 1.00
CA LEU A 94 8.43 -30.37 0.11
C LEU A 94 7.57 -29.09 0.04
N TRP A 95 7.17 -28.53 1.17
CA TRP A 95 6.24 -27.39 1.18
C TRP A 95 6.95 -26.04 1.02
N PHE A 96 8.20 -25.89 1.47
CA PHE A 96 8.91 -24.63 1.39
C PHE A 96 9.18 -24.18 -0.05
N PRO A 97 9.67 -25.03 -0.97
CA PRO A 97 9.85 -24.63 -2.37
C PRO A 97 8.53 -24.25 -3.05
N VAL A 98 7.44 -24.95 -2.72
CA VAL A 98 6.09 -24.64 -3.25
C VAL A 98 5.63 -23.26 -2.76
N ALA A 99 5.78 -22.99 -1.47
CA ALA A 99 5.44 -21.68 -0.89
C ALA A 99 6.30 -20.56 -1.49
N LEU A 100 7.59 -20.81 -1.68
CA LEU A 100 8.54 -19.88 -2.31
C LEU A 100 8.10 -19.59 -3.75
N PHE A 101 7.81 -20.61 -4.55
CA PHE A 101 7.38 -20.48 -5.93
C PHE A 101 6.07 -19.68 -6.05
N ALA A 102 5.08 -19.99 -5.19
CA ALA A 102 3.83 -19.24 -5.13
C ALA A 102 4.07 -17.76 -4.80
N SER A 103 4.98 -17.47 -3.86
CA SER A 103 5.36 -16.09 -3.53
C SER A 103 6.02 -15.37 -4.70
N PHE A 104 6.92 -16.05 -5.43
CA PHE A 104 7.54 -15.50 -6.64
C PHE A 104 6.52 -15.17 -7.73
N ILE A 105 5.51 -16.01 -7.95
CA ILE A 105 4.44 -15.73 -8.93
C ILE A 105 3.71 -14.44 -8.58
N VAL A 106 3.35 -14.24 -7.31
CA VAL A 106 2.65 -13.03 -6.86
C VAL A 106 3.53 -11.79 -7.04
N LEU A 107 4.83 -11.90 -6.70
CA LEU A 107 5.81 -10.84 -6.93
C LEU A 107 5.97 -10.51 -8.41
N LEU A 108 6.07 -11.52 -9.27
CA LEU A 108 6.17 -11.36 -10.72
C LEU A 108 4.94 -10.64 -11.28
N ALA A 109 3.74 -11.05 -10.88
CA ALA A 109 2.51 -10.38 -11.28
C ALA A 109 2.51 -8.90 -10.87
N TYR A 110 3.02 -8.58 -9.67
CA TYR A 110 3.17 -7.20 -9.22
C TYR A 110 4.21 -6.43 -10.05
N PHE A 111 5.36 -7.02 -10.35
CA PHE A 111 6.37 -6.40 -11.21
C PHE A 111 5.87 -6.15 -12.63
N LEU A 112 5.06 -7.05 -13.20
CA LEU A 112 4.47 -6.86 -14.54
C LEU A 112 3.62 -5.59 -14.62
N ILE A 113 2.88 -5.25 -13.56
CA ILE A 113 2.11 -4.01 -13.49
C ILE A 113 3.05 -2.79 -13.61
N TRP A 114 4.16 -2.79 -12.87
CA TRP A 114 5.14 -1.70 -12.93
C TRP A 114 5.92 -1.65 -14.24
N ILE A 115 6.24 -2.80 -14.84
CA ILE A 115 6.87 -2.87 -16.16
C ILE A 115 5.98 -2.20 -17.20
N PHE A 116 4.67 -2.42 -17.14
CA PHE A 116 3.74 -1.76 -18.06
C PHE A 116 3.80 -0.22 -17.94
N VAL A 117 3.92 0.30 -16.71
CA VAL A 117 4.13 1.74 -16.46
C VAL A 117 5.45 2.22 -17.07
N ILE A 118 6.55 1.49 -16.85
CA ILE A 118 7.87 1.85 -17.39
C ILE A 118 7.87 1.84 -18.92
N VAL A 119 7.21 0.86 -19.55
CA VAL A 119 7.07 0.78 -21.00
C VAL A 119 6.27 1.96 -21.53
N ALA A 120 5.17 2.33 -20.86
CA ALA A 120 4.37 3.49 -21.25
C ALA A 120 5.20 4.79 -21.25
N TYR A 121 5.98 5.03 -20.19
CA TYR A 121 6.90 6.18 -20.12
C TYR A 121 8.06 6.09 -21.13
N SER A 122 8.54 4.89 -21.46
CA SER A 122 9.60 4.72 -22.48
C SER A 122 9.10 5.11 -23.88
N VAL A 123 7.84 4.80 -24.20
CA VAL A 123 7.20 5.23 -25.45
C VAL A 123 7.05 6.75 -25.47
N GLU A 124 6.60 7.35 -24.37
CA GLU A 124 6.49 8.79 -24.23
C GLU A 124 7.83 9.49 -24.46
N PHE A 125 8.89 9.02 -23.80
CA PHE A 125 10.24 9.57 -23.96
C PHE A 125 10.75 9.47 -25.39
N SER A 126 10.46 8.35 -26.06
CA SER A 126 10.82 8.14 -27.47
C SER A 126 10.12 9.14 -28.40
N LEU A 127 8.84 9.45 -28.13
CA LEU A 127 8.08 10.45 -28.90
C LEU A 127 8.59 11.87 -28.68
N ILE A 128 8.96 12.21 -27.44
CA ILE A 128 9.58 13.51 -27.13
C ILE A 128 10.93 13.63 -27.86
N ALA A 129 11.76 12.58 -27.79
CA ALA A 129 13.04 12.55 -28.49
C ALA A 129 12.88 12.68 -30.01
N SER A 130 11.90 11.98 -30.61
CA SER A 130 11.61 12.12 -32.04
C SER A 130 11.12 13.51 -32.42
N SER A 131 10.33 14.15 -31.55
CA SER A 131 9.86 15.52 -31.76
C SER A 131 11.03 16.52 -31.78
N ILE A 132 11.97 16.38 -30.85
CA ILE A 132 13.16 17.24 -30.78
C ILE A 132 14.07 16.98 -31.98
N ALA A 133 14.35 15.71 -32.29
CA ALA A 133 15.20 15.33 -33.42
C ALA A 133 14.64 15.82 -34.76
N GLY A 134 13.32 15.70 -34.97
CA GLY A 134 12.66 16.21 -36.17
C GLY A 134 12.73 17.72 -36.29
N SER A 135 12.57 18.45 -35.18
CA SER A 135 12.69 19.91 -35.13
C SER A 135 14.11 20.39 -35.46
N ILE A 136 15.13 19.73 -34.88
CA ILE A 136 16.55 20.03 -35.17
C ILE A 136 16.87 19.72 -36.64
N SER A 137 16.39 18.60 -37.16
CA SER A 137 16.61 18.19 -38.55
C SER A 137 15.98 19.18 -39.54
N PHE A 138 14.79 19.71 -39.22
CA PHE A 138 14.17 20.77 -40.02
C PHE A 138 15.02 22.05 -40.03
N LEU A 139 15.47 22.50 -38.85
CA LEU A 139 16.33 23.69 -38.74
C LEU A 139 17.65 23.53 -39.51
N GLY A 140 18.30 22.37 -39.40
CA GLY A 140 19.52 22.06 -40.15
C GLY A 140 19.33 22.03 -41.67
N GLY A 141 18.18 21.50 -42.14
CA GLY A 141 17.81 21.50 -43.55
C GLY A 141 17.68 22.91 -44.13
N LEU A 142 17.09 23.85 -43.36
CA LEU A 142 16.97 25.25 -43.78
C LEU A 142 18.33 25.91 -44.06
N PHE A 143 19.36 25.61 -43.26
CA PHE A 143 20.72 26.11 -43.50
C PHE A 143 21.39 25.50 -44.73
N SER A 144 20.95 24.30 -45.14
CA SER A 144 21.47 23.59 -46.31
C SER A 144 20.70 23.89 -47.60
N GLY A 145 19.64 24.71 -47.53
CA GLY A 145 18.76 25.04 -48.65
C GLY A 145 17.68 24.00 -48.95
N GLU A 146 17.54 22.96 -48.12
CA GLU A 146 16.51 21.93 -48.25
C GLU A 146 15.31 22.20 -47.34
N PHE A 147 14.10 22.21 -47.91
CA PHE A 147 12.88 22.45 -47.14
C PHE A 147 12.24 21.13 -46.68
N LEU A 148 12.74 20.60 -45.56
CA LEU A 148 12.33 19.30 -44.99
C LEU A 148 11.00 19.38 -44.21
N LEU A 149 9.92 19.83 -44.88
CA LEU A 149 8.62 20.09 -44.25
C LEU A 149 7.98 18.84 -43.60
N THR A 150 8.30 17.66 -44.14
CA THR A 150 7.90 16.36 -43.58
C THR A 150 8.45 16.14 -42.17
N ASN A 151 9.67 16.59 -41.89
CA ASN A 151 10.32 16.44 -40.58
C ASN A 151 9.69 17.37 -39.54
N LEU A 152 9.28 18.58 -39.95
CA LEU A 152 8.53 19.50 -39.09
C LEU A 152 7.15 18.91 -38.75
N GLY A 153 6.43 18.39 -39.75
CA GLY A 153 5.13 17.73 -39.54
C GLY A 153 5.23 16.53 -38.61
N ALA A 154 6.24 15.67 -38.81
CA ALA A 154 6.50 14.52 -37.94
C ALA A 154 6.88 14.94 -36.51
N ALA A 155 7.64 16.03 -36.35
CA ALA A 155 7.98 16.59 -35.05
C ALA A 155 6.74 17.09 -34.31
N MET A 156 5.89 17.89 -34.97
CA MET A 156 4.65 18.40 -34.37
C MET A 156 3.68 17.28 -34.01
N LEU A 157 3.55 16.26 -34.87
CA LEU A 157 2.68 15.11 -34.62
C LEU A 157 3.17 14.29 -33.43
N SER A 158 4.46 13.95 -33.38
CA SER A 158 5.04 13.20 -32.26
C SER A 158 5.01 13.98 -30.95
N GLY A 159 5.28 15.29 -30.98
CA GLY A 159 5.15 16.17 -29.82
C GLY A 159 3.71 16.27 -29.30
N GLY A 160 2.73 16.43 -30.19
CA GLY A 160 1.31 16.42 -29.82
C GLY A 160 0.87 15.09 -29.22
N LEU A 161 1.33 13.97 -29.79
CA LEU A 161 1.04 12.64 -29.28
C LEU A 161 1.69 12.39 -27.92
N ALA A 162 2.90 12.90 -27.68
CA ALA A 162 3.57 12.82 -26.39
C ALA A 162 2.78 13.54 -25.29
N ILE A 163 2.32 14.76 -25.54
CA ILE A 163 1.49 15.52 -24.59
C ILE A 163 0.19 14.77 -24.27
N PHE A 164 -0.47 14.21 -25.29
CA PHE A 164 -1.70 13.44 -25.10
C PHE A 164 -1.44 12.17 -24.26
N LEU A 165 -0.37 11.42 -24.56
CA LEU A 165 -0.01 10.20 -23.85
C LEU A 165 0.45 10.46 -22.41
N PHE A 166 1.04 11.62 -22.12
CA PHE A 166 1.43 11.99 -20.76
C PHE A 166 0.24 11.96 -19.79
N PHE A 167 -0.94 12.47 -20.20
CA PHE A 167 -2.15 12.40 -19.38
C PHE A 167 -2.61 10.96 -19.15
N GLY A 168 -2.49 10.11 -20.18
CA GLY A 168 -2.77 8.68 -20.08
C GLY A 168 -1.82 7.98 -19.10
N CYS A 169 -0.51 8.21 -19.22
CA CYS A 169 0.51 7.66 -18.34
C CYS A 169 0.31 8.13 -16.89
N TYR A 170 0.00 9.41 -16.69
CA TYR A 170 -0.32 9.96 -15.37
C TYR A 170 -1.52 9.25 -14.73
N PHE A 171 -2.60 9.01 -15.49
CA PHE A 171 -3.76 8.28 -15.00
C PHE A 171 -3.42 6.83 -14.64
N ILE A 172 -2.66 6.13 -15.49
CA ILE A 172 -2.21 4.75 -15.26
C ILE A 172 -1.35 4.67 -13.99
N THR A 173 -0.41 5.60 -13.79
CA THR A 173 0.43 5.65 -12.59
C THR A 173 -0.43 5.87 -11.35
N LYS A 174 -1.38 6.81 -11.39
CA LYS A 174 -2.29 7.07 -10.25
C LYS A 174 -3.16 5.87 -9.94
N ALA A 175 -3.68 5.18 -10.95
CA ALA A 175 -4.45 3.96 -10.80
C ALA A 175 -3.61 2.83 -10.18
N THR A 176 -2.37 2.67 -10.65
CA THR A 176 -1.40 1.69 -10.15
C THR A 176 -1.04 1.95 -8.68
N LEU A 177 -0.78 3.21 -8.30
CA LEU A 177 -0.52 3.59 -6.92
C LEU A 177 -1.72 3.33 -6.01
N LYS A 178 -2.94 3.66 -6.45
CA LYS A 178 -4.17 3.33 -5.71
C LYS A 178 -4.34 1.83 -5.52
N LEU A 179 -4.07 1.04 -6.56
CA LEU A 179 -4.14 -0.42 -6.48
C LEU A 179 -3.10 -0.98 -5.51
N SER A 180 -1.86 -0.48 -5.56
CA SER A 180 -0.78 -0.86 -4.65
C SER A 180 -1.13 -0.56 -3.19
N ASN A 181 -1.67 0.64 -2.92
CA ASN A 181 -2.14 1.02 -1.59
C ASN A 181 -3.31 0.14 -1.12
N LYS A 182 -4.27 -0.18 -2.00
CA LYS A 182 -5.40 -1.06 -1.68
C LYS A 182 -4.94 -2.49 -1.36
N ILE A 183 -3.94 -3.01 -2.07
CA ILE A 183 -3.35 -4.32 -1.78
C ILE A 183 -2.70 -4.30 -0.39
N LEU A 184 -1.90 -3.27 -0.09
CA LEU A 184 -1.27 -3.09 1.22
C LEU A 184 -2.28 -3.02 2.37
N THR A 185 -3.33 -2.20 2.22
CA THR A 185 -4.37 -2.08 3.27
C THR A 185 -5.21 -3.35 3.39
N SER A 186 -5.48 -4.06 2.29
CA SER A 186 -6.20 -5.35 2.33
C SER A 186 -5.39 -6.44 3.01
N ILE A 187 -4.08 -6.48 2.78
CA ILE A 187 -3.16 -7.38 3.49
C ILE A 187 -3.17 -7.04 4.98
N LYS A 188 -2.98 -5.76 5.35
CA LYS A 188 -3.07 -5.31 6.75
C LYS A 188 -4.40 -5.73 7.40
N ALA A 189 -5.52 -5.44 6.74
CA ALA A 189 -6.86 -5.76 7.24
C ALA A 189 -7.08 -7.28 7.38
N ALA A 190 -6.57 -8.11 6.46
CA ALA A 190 -6.65 -9.57 6.57
C ALA A 190 -5.82 -10.14 7.73
N PHE A 191 -4.77 -9.45 8.15
CA PHE A 191 -4.00 -9.81 9.34
C PHE A 191 -4.72 -9.41 10.63
N ILE A 192 -5.36 -8.24 10.66
CA ILE A 192 -6.12 -7.76 11.83
C ILE A 192 -7.43 -8.54 12.02
N LYS A 193 -8.21 -8.74 10.96
CA LYS A 193 -9.56 -9.36 11.02
C LYS A 193 -9.55 -10.85 11.41
N LYS A 194 -8.42 -11.56 11.21
CA LYS A 194 -8.33 -13.00 11.50
C LYS A 194 -7.99 -13.32 12.97
N GLY A 195 -7.92 -12.31 13.85
CA GLY A 195 -7.89 -12.46 15.30
C GLY A 195 -9.26 -12.76 15.95
N SER A 196 -10.36 -12.63 15.21
CA SER A 196 -11.76 -12.80 15.69
C SER A 196 -12.33 -14.20 15.41
N LYS A 197 -11.59 -15.27 15.72
CA LYS A 197 -12.15 -16.62 15.81
C LYS A 197 -11.53 -17.39 16.96
#